data_AF-A0A2J8N6M1-F1
#
_entry.id   AF-A0A2J8N6M1-F1
#
_cell.length_a   1.000
_cell.length_b   1.000
_cell.length_c   1.000
_cell.angle_alpha   90.00
_cell.angle_beta   90.00
_cell.angle_gamma   90.00
#
_symmetry.space_group_name_H-M   'P 1'
#
loop_
_entity.id
_entity.type
_entity.pdbx_description
1 polymer ?
#
loop_
_entity_poly.entity_id
_entity_poly.type
_entity_poly.pdbx_seq_one_letter_code
_entity_poly.pdbx_strand_id
1 'polypeptide(L)'
;MSSAEIIGSTNLIILLEDEVFADFFNTFLSLPVFGQTPLYTVENSQWSLWPEIPCNLIAKYKGLLTWLEKYRLPFFCKTNLCFHYILCQEFISFIKSPEGGEELVDFWILAEKILSIDEMDLEVRDYYLSLLLMLRATHLQEGSRVVTLCNMNINAQSLV
;
A
#
# COMPACT_ATOMS: atom_id res chain seq x y z
N MET A 1 -4.13 -20.96 -0.21
CA MET A 1 -4.86 -20.03 -1.11
C MET A 1 -3.98 -18.81 -1.27
N SER A 2 -3.85 -18.28 -2.48
CA SER A 2 -3.13 -17.02 -2.71
C SER A 2 -3.91 -15.84 -2.15
N SER A 3 -3.24 -14.72 -1.81
CA SER A 3 -3.91 -13.52 -1.28
C SER A 3 -5.01 -13.01 -2.23
N ALA A 4 -4.79 -13.11 -3.54
CA ALA A 4 -5.79 -12.75 -4.56
C ALA A 4 -7.03 -13.67 -4.55
N GLU A 5 -6.87 -14.97 -4.27
CA GLU A 5 -8.00 -15.92 -4.12
C GLU A 5 -8.82 -15.64 -2.87
N ILE A 6 -8.16 -15.23 -1.78
CA ILE A 6 -8.81 -14.83 -0.53
C ILE A 6 -9.66 -13.57 -0.79
N ILE A 7 -9.07 -12.55 -1.42
CA ILE A 7 -9.80 -11.32 -1.80
C ILE A 7 -11.00 -11.66 -2.70
N GLY A 8 -10.80 -12.48 -3.74
CA GLY A 8 -11.87 -12.85 -4.68
C GLY A 8 -13.02 -13.66 -4.05
N SER A 9 -12.81 -14.23 -2.87
CA SER A 9 -13.80 -15.02 -2.13
C SER A 9 -14.39 -14.26 -0.93
N THR A 10 -13.87 -13.08 -0.61
CA THR A 10 -14.35 -12.24 0.49
C THR A 10 -15.55 -11.41 0.03
N ASN A 11 -16.52 -11.20 0.92
CA ASN A 11 -17.67 -10.36 0.63
C ASN A 11 -17.22 -8.92 0.33
N LEU A 12 -17.71 -8.31 -0.75
CA LEU A 12 -17.23 -7.01 -1.18
C LEU A 12 -17.57 -5.90 -0.18
N ILE A 13 -18.65 -6.03 0.59
CA ILE A 13 -18.99 -5.06 1.64
C ILE A 13 -17.87 -4.99 2.68
N ILE A 14 -17.34 -6.15 3.09
CA ILE A 14 -16.24 -6.22 4.06
C ILE A 14 -14.97 -5.61 3.50
N LEU A 15 -14.67 -5.88 2.23
CA LEU A 15 -13.48 -5.30 1.58
C LEU A 15 -13.57 -3.77 1.46
N LEU A 16 -14.76 -3.23 1.22
CA LEU A 16 -14.98 -1.78 1.06
C LEU A 16 -14.87 -0.99 2.38
N GLU A 17 -14.83 -1.67 3.53
CA GLU A 17 -14.52 -1.02 4.83
C GLU A 17 -13.05 -0.59 4.90
N ASP A 18 -12.17 -1.21 4.11
CA ASP A 18 -10.76 -0.82 4.01
C ASP A 18 -10.59 0.30 2.97
N GLU A 19 -10.15 1.48 3.42
CA GLU A 19 -9.95 2.66 2.56
C GLU A 19 -8.95 2.40 1.43
N VAL A 20 -7.88 1.67 1.71
CA VAL A 20 -6.84 1.36 0.73
C VAL A 20 -7.42 0.46 -0.36
N PHE A 21 -8.18 -0.57 0.02
CA PHE A 21 -8.90 -1.41 -0.93
C PHE A 21 -9.85 -0.58 -1.78
N ALA A 22 -10.66 0.29 -1.16
CA ALA A 22 -11.62 1.13 -1.86
C ALA A 22 -10.93 1.99 -2.94
N ASP A 23 -9.78 2.58 -2.64
CA ASP A 23 -9.00 3.39 -3.59
C ASP A 23 -8.47 2.57 -4.77
N PHE A 24 -7.85 1.42 -4.51
CA PHE A 24 -7.36 0.54 -5.57
C PHE A 24 -8.51 -0.01 -6.44
N PHE A 25 -9.63 -0.35 -5.81
CA PHE A 25 -10.80 -0.87 -6.52
C PHE A 25 -11.48 0.22 -7.34
N ASN A 26 -11.64 1.45 -6.80
CA ASN A 26 -12.14 2.61 -7.54
C ASN A 26 -11.24 2.95 -8.74
N THR A 27 -9.91 2.87 -8.56
CA THR A 27 -8.94 3.07 -9.65
C THR A 27 -9.17 2.03 -10.75
N PHE A 28 -9.35 0.76 -10.39
CA PHE A 28 -9.67 -0.31 -11.33
C PHE A 28 -11.00 -0.06 -12.05
N LEU A 29 -12.04 0.38 -11.33
CA LEU A 29 -13.36 0.68 -11.90
C LEU A 29 -13.35 1.90 -12.82
N SER A 30 -12.39 2.81 -12.65
CA SER A 30 -12.19 4.02 -13.46
C SER A 30 -11.41 3.78 -14.75
N LEU A 31 -10.88 2.57 -14.97
CA LEU A 31 -10.24 2.22 -16.23
C LEU A 31 -11.24 2.41 -17.40
N PRO A 32 -10.78 2.88 -18.58
CA PRO A 32 -11.64 3.31 -19.70
C PRO A 32 -12.26 2.13 -20.47
N VAL A 33 -13.00 1.29 -19.74
CA VAL A 33 -13.61 0.07 -20.24
C VAL A 33 -15.14 0.19 -20.26
N PHE A 34 -15.72 1.26 -19.68
CA PHE A 34 -17.17 1.47 -19.52
C PHE A 34 -17.64 2.87 -19.91
N GLY A 35 -18.93 2.97 -20.25
CA GLY A 35 -19.61 4.25 -20.46
C GLY A 35 -20.07 4.94 -19.17
N GLN A 36 -20.07 4.23 -18.03
CA GLN A 36 -20.34 4.79 -16.70
C GLN A 36 -19.41 4.16 -15.66
N THR A 37 -18.77 5.00 -14.86
CA THR A 37 -17.80 4.65 -13.83
C THR A 37 -18.46 4.66 -12.46
N PRO A 38 -18.57 3.51 -11.77
CA PRO A 38 -18.94 3.49 -10.37
C PRO A 38 -17.79 3.93 -9.48
N LEU A 39 -18.10 4.78 -8.50
CA LEU A 39 -17.16 5.29 -7.51
C LEU A 39 -17.75 5.08 -6.11
N TYR A 40 -16.99 4.44 -5.23
CA TYR A 40 -17.36 4.24 -3.83
C TYR A 40 -16.69 5.29 -2.94
N THR A 41 -17.47 5.95 -2.09
CA THR A 41 -16.97 6.86 -1.06
C THR A 41 -17.11 6.19 0.30
N VAL A 42 -15.98 5.93 0.96
CA VAL A 42 -15.93 5.22 2.24
C VAL A 42 -16.60 6.04 3.36
N GLU A 43 -16.33 7.35 3.44
CA GLU A 43 -16.84 8.28 4.47
C GLU A 43 -18.35 8.15 4.71
N ASN A 44 -19.12 8.07 3.62
CA ASN A 44 -20.57 8.00 3.66
C ASN A 44 -21.11 6.60 3.29
N SER A 45 -20.22 5.64 3.01
CA SER A 45 -20.56 4.30 2.53
C SER A 45 -21.51 4.30 1.31
N GLN A 46 -21.28 5.21 0.37
CA GLN A 46 -22.18 5.44 -0.77
C GLN A 46 -21.50 5.21 -2.11
N TRP A 47 -22.30 4.74 -3.06
CA TRP A 47 -21.93 4.62 -4.47
C TRP A 47 -22.45 5.82 -5.25
N SER A 48 -21.59 6.37 -6.10
CA SER A 48 -21.94 7.31 -7.15
C SER A 48 -21.60 6.72 -8.52
N LEU A 49 -22.27 7.21 -9.57
CA LEU A 49 -22.01 6.82 -10.95
C LEU A 49 -21.62 8.06 -11.74
N TRP A 50 -20.61 7.92 -12.59
CA TRP A 50 -20.20 8.99 -13.49
C TRP A 50 -20.22 8.55 -14.96
N PRO A 51 -21.00 9.19 -15.85
CA PRO A 51 -21.95 10.27 -15.58
C PRO A 51 -23.16 9.81 -14.75
N GLU A 52 -23.74 10.74 -14.00
CA GLU A 52 -24.91 10.50 -13.15
C GLU A 52 -26.13 10.04 -13.97
N ILE A 53 -26.90 9.11 -13.40
CA ILE A 53 -28.16 8.65 -13.99
C ILE A 53 -29.32 9.46 -13.37
N PRO A 54 -30.31 9.91 -14.17
CA PRO A 54 -31.51 10.55 -13.67
C PRO A 54 -32.21 9.76 -12.55
N CYS A 55 -32.65 10.46 -11.49
CA CYS A 55 -33.11 9.86 -10.22
C CYS A 55 -34.28 8.88 -10.33
N ASN A 56 -35.08 8.98 -11.39
CA ASN A 56 -36.20 8.10 -11.69
C ASN A 56 -35.77 6.69 -12.17
N LEU A 57 -34.49 6.48 -12.49
CA LEU A 57 -33.93 5.19 -12.93
C LEU A 57 -33.07 4.51 -11.82
N ILE A 58 -32.95 5.16 -10.65
CA ILE A 58 -32.03 4.80 -9.55
C ILE A 58 -32.44 3.54 -8.75
N ALA A 59 -33.59 2.92 -9.03
CA ALA A 59 -34.14 1.79 -8.27
C ALA A 59 -33.28 0.49 -8.22
N LYS A 60 -31.98 0.51 -8.53
CA LYS A 60 -31.18 -0.69 -8.80
C LYS A 60 -29.77 -0.76 -8.22
N TYR A 61 -29.44 -0.04 -7.14
CA TYR A 61 -28.14 -0.24 -6.46
C TYR A 61 -27.95 -1.66 -5.90
N LYS A 62 -29.03 -2.38 -5.55
CA LYS A 62 -28.93 -3.77 -5.07
C LYS A 62 -28.32 -4.72 -6.11
N GLY A 63 -28.56 -4.48 -7.39
CA GLY A 63 -27.95 -5.28 -8.47
C GLY A 63 -26.50 -4.91 -8.76
N LEU A 64 -26.12 -3.66 -8.50
CA LEU A 64 -24.76 -3.17 -8.75
C LEU A 64 -23.75 -3.93 -7.89
N LEU A 65 -23.97 -4.02 -6.58
CA LEU A 65 -23.03 -4.70 -5.68
C LEU A 65 -22.84 -6.17 -6.05
N THR A 66 -23.93 -6.90 -6.26
CA THR A 66 -23.87 -8.31 -6.70
C THR A 66 -23.16 -8.46 -8.04
N TRP A 67 -23.33 -7.50 -8.95
CA TRP A 67 -22.64 -7.50 -10.23
C TRP A 67 -21.14 -7.20 -10.08
N LEU A 68 -20.76 -6.26 -9.22
CA LEU A 68 -19.36 -5.95 -8.90
C LEU A 68 -18.67 -7.17 -8.28
N GLU A 69 -19.30 -7.80 -7.30
CA GLU A 69 -18.80 -9.05 -6.68
C GLU A 69 -18.61 -10.17 -7.70
N LYS A 70 -19.62 -10.40 -8.54
CA LYS A 70 -19.59 -11.52 -9.48
C LYS A 70 -18.66 -11.31 -10.67
N TYR A 71 -18.56 -10.08 -11.17
CA TYR A 71 -17.95 -9.79 -12.47
C TYR A 71 -16.82 -8.76 -12.45
N ARG A 72 -16.60 -8.02 -11.36
CA ARG A 72 -15.50 -7.05 -11.29
C ARG A 72 -14.40 -7.48 -10.34
N LEU A 73 -14.76 -7.89 -9.13
CA LEU A 73 -13.80 -8.35 -8.13
C LEU A 73 -12.89 -9.47 -8.67
N PRO A 74 -13.38 -10.50 -9.39
CA PRO A 74 -12.50 -11.55 -9.91
C PRO A 74 -11.53 -11.07 -11.00
N PHE A 75 -11.88 -9.99 -11.73
CA PHE A 75 -10.98 -9.39 -12.72
C PHE A 75 -9.97 -8.48 -12.05
N PHE A 76 -10.38 -7.68 -11.07
CA PHE A 76 -9.48 -6.90 -10.24
C PHE A 76 -8.36 -7.80 -9.69
N CYS A 77 -8.73 -8.96 -9.13
CA CYS A 77 -7.79 -9.95 -8.58
C CYS A 77 -6.72 -10.46 -9.57
N LYS A 78 -6.92 -10.29 -10.88
CA LYS A 78 -5.99 -10.70 -11.94
C LYS A 78 -5.13 -9.55 -12.48
N THR A 79 -5.32 -8.33 -11.98
CA THR A 79 -4.60 -7.15 -12.45
C THR A 79 -3.37 -6.85 -11.60
N ASN A 80 -2.44 -6.09 -12.18
CA ASN A 80 -1.32 -5.51 -11.43
C ASN A 80 -1.79 -4.59 -10.27
N LEU A 81 -2.96 -3.96 -10.39
CA LEU A 81 -3.53 -3.15 -9.30
C LEU A 81 -3.84 -3.98 -8.06
N CYS A 82 -4.32 -5.23 -8.22
CA CYS A 82 -4.50 -6.12 -7.08
C CYS A 82 -3.16 -6.52 -6.45
N PHE A 83 -2.12 -6.76 -7.25
CA PHE A 83 -0.79 -7.03 -6.70
C PHE A 83 -0.21 -5.82 -5.96
N HIS A 84 -0.41 -4.61 -6.48
CA HIS A 84 -0.03 -3.38 -5.78
C HIS A 84 -0.81 -3.19 -4.48
N TYR A 85 -2.11 -3.48 -4.47
CA TYR A 85 -2.92 -3.47 -3.26
C TYR A 85 -2.39 -4.47 -2.21
N ILE A 86 -2.16 -5.73 -2.60
CA ILE A 86 -1.61 -6.76 -1.71
C ILE A 86 -0.27 -6.29 -1.14
N LEU A 87 0.63 -5.81 -1.99
CA LEU A 87 1.92 -5.29 -1.56
C LEU A 87 1.77 -4.10 -0.59
N CYS A 88 0.84 -3.19 -0.86
CA CYS A 88 0.55 -2.06 0.01
C CYS A 88 0.04 -2.51 1.38
N GLN A 89 -0.84 -3.52 1.44
CA GLN A 89 -1.33 -4.10 2.68
C GLN A 89 -0.22 -4.78 3.49
N GLU A 90 0.67 -5.53 2.81
CA GLU A 90 1.85 -6.10 3.47
C GLU A 90 2.76 -5.00 4.04
N PHE A 91 2.99 -3.91 3.30
CA PHE A 91 3.77 -2.77 3.80
C PHE A 91 3.09 -2.07 4.98
N ILE A 92 1.78 -1.85 4.92
CA ILE A 92 1.04 -1.24 6.03
C ILE A 92 1.09 -2.15 7.26
N SER A 93 0.90 -3.46 7.09
CA SER A 93 1.01 -4.43 8.17
C SER A 93 2.41 -4.40 8.79
N PHE A 94 3.44 -4.39 7.93
CA PHE A 94 4.83 -4.30 8.36
C PHE A 94 5.11 -3.01 9.13
N ILE A 95 4.67 -1.85 8.64
CA ILE A 95 4.84 -0.55 9.33
C ILE A 95 4.07 -0.52 10.65
N LYS A 96 2.89 -1.15 10.72
CA LYS A 96 2.11 -1.24 11.96
C LYS A 96 2.64 -2.32 12.93
N SER A 97 3.54 -3.19 12.47
CA SER A 97 4.13 -4.22 13.33
C SER A 97 5.11 -3.60 14.34
N PRO A 98 5.11 -4.08 15.59
CA PRO A 98 6.12 -3.69 16.59
C PRO A 98 7.56 -3.93 16.11
N GLU A 99 7.76 -4.94 15.27
CA GLU A 99 9.10 -5.39 14.85
C GLU A 99 9.66 -4.64 13.63
N GLY A 100 8.81 -4.07 12.78
CA GLY A 100 9.21 -3.48 11.49
C GLY A 100 9.06 -1.96 11.40
N GLY A 101 8.04 -1.40 12.04
CA GLY A 101 7.67 0.01 11.90
C GLY A 101 8.66 0.96 12.56
N GLU A 102 8.88 0.79 13.86
CA GLU A 102 9.69 1.73 14.66
C GLU A 102 11.14 1.77 14.16
N GLU A 103 11.76 0.61 13.93
CA GLU A 103 13.18 0.57 13.53
C GLU A 103 13.43 1.13 12.12
N LEU A 104 12.51 0.96 11.16
CA LEU A 104 12.64 1.57 9.84
C LEU A 104 12.37 3.07 9.86
N VAL A 105 11.41 3.52 10.67
CA VAL A 105 11.12 4.95 10.85
C VAL A 105 12.30 5.65 11.52
N ASP A 106 12.85 5.05 12.58
CA ASP A 106 14.05 5.57 13.27
C ASP A 106 15.25 5.62 12.32
N PHE A 107 15.46 4.56 11.53
CA PHE A 107 16.47 4.55 10.48
C PHE A 107 16.27 5.68 9.47
N TRP A 108 15.05 5.87 8.97
CA TRP A 108 14.75 6.90 7.98
C TRP A 108 14.94 8.30 8.55
N ILE A 109 14.45 8.58 9.76
CA ILE A 109 14.62 9.87 10.44
C ILE A 109 16.11 10.16 10.65
N LEU A 110 16.91 9.17 11.07
CA LEU A 110 18.34 9.35 11.29
C LEU A 110 19.07 9.60 9.96
N ALA A 111 18.72 8.87 8.90
CA ALA A 111 19.28 9.07 7.57
C ALA A 111 18.92 10.44 6.99
N GLU A 112 17.66 10.89 7.11
CA GLU A 112 17.21 12.20 6.65
C GLU A 112 17.99 13.33 7.36
N LYS A 113 18.16 13.22 8.68
CA LYS A 113 18.96 14.17 9.46
C LYS A 113 20.40 14.26 8.97
N ILE A 114 21.03 13.12 8.70
CA ILE A 114 22.40 13.08 8.16
C ILE A 114 22.46 13.74 6.78
N LEU A 115 21.52 13.41 5.89
CA LEU A 115 21.47 13.95 4.53
C LEU A 115 21.15 15.45 4.48
N SER A 116 20.55 16.00 5.54
CA SER A 116 20.21 17.42 5.63
C SER A 116 21.37 18.30 6.15
N ILE A 117 22.46 17.69 6.63
CA ILE A 117 23.63 18.41 7.12
C ILE A 117 24.55 18.75 5.94
N ASP A 118 25.04 20.00 5.90
CA ASP A 118 26.14 20.36 5.00
C ASP A 118 27.44 19.76 5.52
N GLU A 119 27.97 18.76 4.81
CA GLU A 119 29.21 18.07 5.16
C GLU A 119 30.44 19.00 5.20
N MET A 120 30.35 20.17 4.55
CA MET A 120 31.42 21.15 4.50
C MET A 120 31.42 22.13 5.67
N ASP A 121 30.36 22.13 6.49
CA ASP A 121 30.28 22.95 7.70
C ASP A 121 31.12 22.33 8.83
N LEU A 122 32.23 22.98 9.13
CA LEU A 122 33.20 22.55 10.13
C LEU A 122 32.66 22.63 11.56
N GLU A 123 31.62 23.43 11.82
CA GLU A 123 31.03 23.58 13.16
C GLU A 123 30.18 22.36 13.56
N VAL A 124 29.57 21.68 12.58
CA VAL A 124 28.68 20.52 12.81
C VAL A 124 29.33 19.18 12.48
N ARG A 125 30.60 19.18 12.05
CA ARG A 125 31.32 17.96 11.62
C ARG A 125 31.33 16.86 12.68
N ASP A 126 31.58 17.19 13.95
CA ASP A 126 31.64 16.19 15.02
C ASP A 126 30.25 15.59 15.33
N TYR A 127 29.20 16.40 15.16
CA TYR A 127 27.81 15.95 15.26
C TYR A 127 27.44 15.02 14.10
N TYR A 128 27.78 15.40 12.86
CA TYR A 128 27.60 14.55 11.67
C TYR A 128 28.29 13.18 11.81
N LEU A 129 29.56 13.17 12.25
CA LEU A 129 30.30 11.93 12.50
C LEU A 129 29.64 11.07 13.58
N SER A 130 29.11 11.69 14.63
CA SER A 130 28.39 10.99 15.70
C SER A 130 27.11 10.33 15.18
N LEU A 131 26.36 11.01 14.30
CA LEU A 131 25.16 10.44 13.67
C LEU A 131 25.49 9.28 12.73
N LEU A 132 26.56 9.39 11.93
CA LEU A 132 27.02 8.28 11.07
C LEU A 132 27.41 7.04 11.89
N LEU A 133 28.12 7.24 13.00
CA LEU A 133 28.49 6.15 13.91
C LEU A 133 27.25 5.52 14.54
N MET A 134 26.28 6.34 14.96
CA MET A 134 25.00 5.87 15.50
C MET A 134 24.24 5.05 14.46
N LEU A 135 24.05 5.59 13.24
CA LEU A 135 23.37 4.91 12.13
C LEU A 135 24.00 3.55 11.84
N ARG A 136 25.34 3.49 11.81
CA ARG A 136 26.08 2.26 11.59
C ARG A 136 25.87 1.25 12.71
N ALA A 137 25.96 1.68 13.96
CA ALA A 137 25.90 0.81 15.12
C ALA A 137 24.49 0.28 15.41
N THR A 138 23.44 1.04 15.10
CA THR A 138 22.06 0.64 15.39
C THR A 138 21.39 -0.05 14.21
N HIS A 139 21.52 0.51 13.00
CA HIS A 139 20.71 0.09 11.86
C HIS A 139 21.49 -0.58 10.73
N LEU A 140 22.81 -0.42 10.64
CA LEU A 140 23.61 -0.97 9.52
C LEU A 140 24.62 -2.05 9.93
N GLN A 141 24.52 -2.55 11.16
CA GLN A 141 25.34 -3.68 11.62
C GLN A 141 24.84 -5.01 11.06
N GLU A 142 25.72 -6.00 10.98
CA GLU A 142 25.35 -7.36 10.56
C GLU A 142 24.27 -7.92 11.49
N GLY A 143 23.21 -8.49 10.92
CA GLY A 143 22.06 -8.99 11.67
C GLY A 143 21.07 -7.91 12.15
N SER A 144 21.32 -6.62 11.89
CA SER A 144 20.29 -5.58 12.08
C SER A 144 19.10 -5.82 11.14
N ARG A 145 17.92 -5.31 11.49
CA ARG A 145 16.72 -5.59 10.69
C ARG A 145 16.76 -4.90 9.34
N VAL A 146 17.21 -3.63 9.29
CA VAL A 146 17.37 -2.89 8.03
C VAL A 146 18.28 -3.65 7.07
N VAL A 147 19.46 -4.10 7.53
CA VAL A 147 20.39 -4.89 6.70
C VAL A 147 19.77 -6.22 6.28
N THR A 148 19.09 -6.92 7.19
CA THR A 148 18.43 -8.19 6.88
C THR A 148 17.37 -8.01 5.80
N LEU A 149 16.52 -6.99 5.92
CA LEU A 149 15.47 -6.66 4.96
C LEU A 149 16.04 -6.26 3.60
N CYS A 150 17.03 -5.37 3.57
CA CYS A 150 17.65 -4.91 2.33
C CYS A 150 18.49 -6.01 1.65
N ASN A 151 19.09 -6.93 2.42
CA ASN A 151 19.89 -8.03 1.87
C ASN A 151 19.06 -9.22 1.37
N MET A 152 17.76 -9.31 1.70
CA MET A 152 16.91 -10.42 1.23
C MET A 152 16.85 -10.52 -0.31
N ASN A 153 17.09 -9.42 -1.05
CA ASN A 153 17.10 -9.42 -2.51
C ASN A 153 18.44 -9.86 -3.15
N ILE A 154 19.56 -9.85 -2.42
CA ILE A 154 20.86 -10.23 -2.99
C ILE A 154 21.00 -11.75 -3.07
N ASN A 155 20.42 -12.47 -2.11
CA ASN A 155 20.48 -13.94 -2.06
C ASN A 155 19.36 -14.64 -2.86
N ALA A 156 18.35 -13.92 -3.32
CA ALA A 156 17.29 -14.48 -4.17
C ALA A 156 17.70 -14.64 -5.65
N GLN A 157 18.83 -14.03 -6.07
CA GLN A 157 19.34 -14.12 -7.43
C GLN A 157 20.35 -15.27 -7.67
N SER A 158 20.61 -16.13 -6.67
CA SER A 158 21.55 -17.26 -6.78
C SER A 158 20.89 -18.64 -6.98
N LEU A 159 19.59 -18.69 -7.30
CA LEU A 159 18.84 -19.91 -7.59
C LEU A 159 18.28 -19.97 -9.03
N VAL A 160 19.05 -19.49 -10.01
CA VAL A 160 18.86 -19.83 -11.43
C VAL A 160 20.11 -20.51 -11.96
#